data_AF-A0A928SSJ5-F1
#
_entry.id   AF-A0A928SSJ5-F1
#
_cell.length_a   1.000
_cell.length_b   1.000
_cell.length_c   1.000
_cell.angle_alpha   90.00
_cell.angle_beta   90.00
_cell.angle_gamma   90.00
#
_symmetry.space_group_name_H-M   'P 1'
#
loop_
_entity.id
_entity.type
_entity.pdbx_description
1 polymer ?
#
loop_
_entity_poly.entity_id
_entity_poly.type
_entity_poly.pdbx_seq_one_letter_code
_entity_poly.pdbx_strand_id
1 'polypeptide(L)'
;MSTARTTEAPLALLAKAAGPARAWPPKALGVARLLARYGTRAHRRKLGRLQELGLIDRIPSDAQLFAGAIDMLRFWISPAAADYYAEKGIDYTFHQVLRFVDDPAAVGDPIGVFSERDAIIGHLMQVVHANPVYDLQLLMLFDDGHAELEGQLEAMLAGTHPRASSIAAIVEEPDYHARLLDYVRVFRREPRTPPPLRSNIQGRFDAVERTFGSLPAAMRYFGRLPERWPDALRHLRSVETFPLELAEPEPGKSPARE
;
A
#
# COMPACT_ATOMS: atom_id res chain seq x y z
N MET A 1 8.17 -11.92 -21.14
CA MET A 1 8.36 -13.17 -20.36
C MET A 1 7.07 -13.46 -19.63
N SER A 2 6.64 -14.72 -19.56
CA SER A 2 5.41 -15.13 -18.87
C SER A 2 5.67 -15.36 -17.37
N THR A 3 4.72 -14.97 -16.51
CA THR A 3 4.72 -15.28 -15.07
C THR A 3 3.71 -16.38 -14.77
N ALA A 4 3.88 -17.09 -13.65
CA ALA A 4 2.90 -18.09 -13.19
C ALA A 4 1.48 -17.49 -13.13
N ARG A 5 1.37 -16.25 -12.64
CA ARG A 5 0.11 -15.49 -12.59
C ARG A 5 -0.64 -15.43 -13.92
N THR A 6 0.07 -15.40 -15.04
CA THR A 6 -0.47 -15.26 -16.40
C THR A 6 -0.66 -16.58 -17.14
N THR A 7 -0.01 -17.66 -16.71
CA THR A 7 -0.01 -18.94 -17.46
C THR A 7 -0.67 -20.10 -16.73
N GLU A 8 -0.82 -20.02 -15.40
CA GLU A 8 -1.33 -21.14 -14.61
C GLU A 8 -2.83 -21.07 -14.36
N ALA A 9 -3.43 -22.23 -14.16
CA ALA A 9 -4.84 -22.34 -13.84
C ALA A 9 -5.16 -21.76 -12.44
N PRO A 10 -6.36 -21.21 -12.22
CA PRO A 10 -6.75 -20.59 -10.95
C PRO A 10 -6.52 -21.46 -9.70
N LEU A 11 -6.82 -22.76 -9.78
CA LEU A 11 -6.62 -23.69 -8.66
C LEU A 11 -5.14 -23.88 -8.29
N ALA A 12 -4.25 -23.89 -9.29
CA ALA A 12 -2.82 -23.98 -9.06
C ALA A 12 -2.29 -22.69 -8.39
N LEU A 13 -2.77 -21.52 -8.84
CA LEU A 13 -2.45 -20.24 -8.23
C LEU A 13 -2.91 -20.15 -6.77
N LEU A 14 -4.13 -20.62 -6.48
CA LEU A 14 -4.65 -20.69 -5.12
C LEU A 14 -3.80 -21.60 -4.22
N ALA A 15 -3.43 -22.79 -4.70
CA ALA A 15 -2.59 -23.72 -3.94
C ALA A 15 -1.20 -23.12 -3.65
N LYS A 16 -0.60 -22.43 -4.63
CA LYS A 16 0.68 -21.74 -4.46
C LYS A 16 0.59 -20.58 -3.49
N ALA A 17 -0.43 -19.72 -3.63
CA ALA A 17 -0.69 -18.60 -2.73
C ALA A 17 -0.93 -19.07 -1.28
N ALA A 18 -1.67 -20.17 -1.10
CA ALA A 18 -1.92 -20.75 0.22
C ALA A 18 -0.62 -21.24 0.87
N GLY A 19 0.25 -21.84 0.07
CA GLY A 19 1.49 -22.45 0.52
C GLY A 19 1.25 -23.73 1.34
N PRO A 20 2.33 -24.41 1.78
CA PRO A 20 2.22 -25.63 2.57
C PRO A 20 1.59 -25.35 3.94
N ALA A 21 1.00 -26.36 4.58
CA ALA A 21 0.33 -26.21 5.89
C ALA A 21 1.19 -25.52 6.96
N ARG A 22 2.51 -25.72 6.94
CA ARG A 22 3.46 -25.04 7.84
C ARG A 22 3.49 -23.50 7.71
N ALA A 23 3.02 -22.96 6.59
CA ALA A 23 2.94 -21.52 6.34
C ALA A 23 1.68 -20.88 6.95
N TRP A 24 0.72 -21.67 7.43
CA TRP A 24 -0.57 -21.16 7.93
C TRP A 24 -0.49 -20.54 9.32
N PRO A 25 0.22 -21.13 10.32
CA PRO A 25 0.28 -20.54 11.65
C PRO A 25 0.85 -19.10 11.66
N PRO A 26 1.92 -18.77 10.92
CA PRO A 26 2.39 -17.38 10.81
C PRO A 26 1.34 -16.42 10.22
N LYS A 27 0.59 -16.84 9.19
CA LYS A 27 -0.49 -16.03 8.59
C LYS A 27 -1.62 -15.75 9.60
N ALA A 28 -2.07 -16.80 10.32
CA ALA A 28 -3.10 -16.66 11.33
C ALA A 28 -2.65 -15.76 12.50
N LEU A 29 -1.39 -15.89 12.93
CA LEU A 29 -0.80 -15.04 13.95
C LEU A 29 -0.72 -13.57 13.49
N GLY A 30 -0.37 -13.33 12.22
CA GLY A 30 -0.37 -11.99 11.63
C GLY A 30 -1.75 -11.32 11.70
N VAL A 31 -2.81 -12.06 11.33
CA VAL A 31 -4.20 -11.59 11.46
C VAL A 31 -4.56 -11.30 12.92
N ALA A 32 -4.24 -12.22 13.83
CA ALA A 32 -4.52 -12.02 15.26
C ALA A 32 -3.82 -10.77 15.82
N ARG A 33 -2.55 -10.53 15.44
CA ARG A 33 -1.80 -9.32 15.84
C ARG A 33 -2.41 -8.06 15.24
N LEU A 34 -2.82 -8.09 13.97
CA LEU A 34 -3.51 -6.97 13.34
C LEU A 34 -4.80 -6.62 14.08
N LEU A 35 -5.66 -7.60 14.33
CA LEU A 35 -6.93 -7.41 15.05
C LEU A 35 -6.70 -6.90 16.48
N ALA A 36 -5.72 -7.45 17.19
CA ALA A 36 -5.35 -6.97 18.52
C ALA A 36 -4.95 -5.48 18.49
N ARG A 37 -4.25 -5.05 17.44
CA ARG A 37 -3.83 -3.65 17.30
C ARG A 37 -4.97 -2.70 17.02
N TYR A 38 -5.99 -3.10 16.28
CA TYR A 38 -7.22 -2.32 16.13
C TYR A 38 -7.91 -2.07 17.48
N GLY A 39 -7.84 -3.03 18.40
CA GLY A 39 -8.31 -2.88 19.78
C GLY A 39 -7.43 -2.00 20.67
N THR A 40 -6.22 -1.65 20.22
CA THR A 40 -5.29 -0.78 20.94
C THR A 40 -5.19 0.59 20.27
N ARG A 41 -4.74 1.61 21.00
CA ARG A 41 -4.33 2.90 20.41
C ARG A 41 -2.88 2.87 19.90
N ALA A 42 -2.38 1.72 19.48
CA ALA A 42 -0.97 1.57 19.06
C ALA A 42 -0.63 2.41 17.82
N HIS A 43 -1.58 2.61 16.90
CA HIS A 43 -1.41 3.47 15.73
C HIS A 43 -1.07 4.91 16.12
N ARG A 44 -1.56 5.40 17.26
CA ARG A 44 -1.25 6.76 17.75
C ARG A 44 0.23 6.95 18.04
N ARG A 45 0.90 5.95 18.61
CA ARG A 45 2.36 6.01 18.84
C ARG A 45 3.13 6.07 17.53
N LYS A 46 2.73 5.29 16.54
CA LYS A 46 3.34 5.32 15.20
C LYS A 46 3.13 6.66 14.51
N LEU A 47 1.92 7.21 14.55
CA LEU A 47 1.66 8.55 14.00
C LEU A 47 2.49 9.62 14.72
N GLY A 48 2.65 9.52 16.04
CA GLY A 48 3.58 10.36 16.79
C GLY A 48 5.02 10.23 16.28
N ARG A 49 5.50 9.00 16.07
CA ARG A 49 6.82 8.76 15.48
C ARG A 49 6.98 9.34 14.08
N LEU A 50 5.96 9.21 13.21
CA LEU A 50 5.98 9.82 11.87
C LEU A 50 6.08 11.35 11.96
N GLN A 51 5.41 11.95 12.95
CA GLN A 51 5.49 13.39 13.18
C GLN A 51 6.88 13.80 13.70
N GLU A 52 7.46 13.06 14.64
CA GLU A 52 8.84 13.28 15.12
C GLU A 52 9.88 13.16 14.00
N LEU A 53 9.67 12.26 13.05
CA LEU A 53 10.51 12.10 11.86
C LEU A 53 10.29 13.21 10.82
N GLY A 54 9.33 14.12 11.04
CA GLY A 54 8.99 15.19 10.09
C GLY A 54 8.30 14.68 8.81
N LEU A 55 7.75 13.46 8.82
CA LEU A 55 7.04 12.89 7.68
C LEU A 55 5.59 13.34 7.60
N ILE A 56 5.00 13.77 8.72
CA ILE A 56 3.63 14.31 8.76
C ILE A 56 3.61 15.59 9.59
N ASP A 57 2.84 16.57 9.15
CA ASP A 57 2.75 17.88 9.82
C ASP A 57 1.87 17.81 11.09
N ARG A 58 0.80 17.01 11.02
CA ARG A 58 -0.18 16.81 12.10
C ARG A 58 -0.65 15.36 12.16
N ILE A 59 -1.05 14.92 13.35
CA ILE A 59 -1.67 13.60 13.55
C ILE A 59 -3.19 13.73 13.28
N PRO A 60 -3.75 13.06 12.26
CA PRO A 60 -5.20 13.13 11.99
C PRO A 60 -6.02 12.48 13.12
N SER A 61 -7.29 12.89 13.29
CA SER A 61 -8.21 12.23 14.24
C SER A 61 -8.54 10.79 13.79
N ASP A 62 -9.13 9.97 14.68
CA ASP A 62 -9.50 8.59 14.28
C ASP A 62 -10.60 8.59 13.20
N ALA A 63 -11.50 9.57 13.23
CA ALA A 63 -12.53 9.76 12.21
C ALA A 63 -11.90 10.19 10.87
N GLN A 64 -10.89 11.06 10.90
CA GLN A 64 -10.12 11.46 9.71
C GLN A 64 -9.35 10.30 9.09
N LEU A 65 -8.66 9.49 9.92
CA LEU A 65 -7.96 8.29 9.45
C LEU A 65 -8.93 7.30 8.81
N PHE A 66 -10.09 7.08 9.42
CA PHE A 66 -11.10 6.18 8.89
C PHE A 66 -11.68 6.66 7.56
N ALA A 67 -12.14 7.91 7.49
CA ALA A 67 -12.68 8.47 6.26
C ALA A 67 -11.60 8.52 5.16
N GLY A 68 -10.39 8.92 5.54
CA GLY A 68 -9.24 8.98 4.66
C GLY A 68 -8.85 7.63 4.08
N ALA A 69 -8.81 6.58 4.91
CA ALA A 69 -8.55 5.22 4.45
C ALA A 69 -9.60 4.74 3.43
N ILE A 70 -10.87 5.08 3.66
CA ILE A 70 -11.95 4.73 2.73
C ILE A 70 -11.84 5.52 1.43
N ASP A 71 -11.54 6.83 1.48
CA ASP A 71 -11.34 7.65 0.29
C ASP A 71 -10.12 7.16 -0.52
N MET A 72 -9.01 6.84 0.14
CA MET A 72 -7.83 6.25 -0.51
C MET A 72 -8.18 4.91 -1.18
N LEU A 73 -9.00 4.08 -0.54
CA LEU A 73 -9.49 2.83 -1.17
C LEU A 73 -10.40 3.08 -2.36
N ARG A 74 -11.33 4.04 -2.26
CA ARG A 74 -12.37 4.34 -3.26
C ARG A 74 -11.84 5.04 -4.49
N PHE A 75 -10.88 5.95 -4.30
CA PHE A 75 -10.42 6.84 -5.37
C PHE A 75 -9.04 6.48 -5.91
N TRP A 76 -8.16 5.87 -5.09
CA TRP A 76 -6.80 5.54 -5.47
C TRP A 76 -6.59 4.04 -5.65
N ILE A 77 -6.60 3.28 -4.56
CA ILE A 77 -6.13 1.89 -4.54
C ILE A 77 -6.97 1.02 -5.47
N SER A 78 -8.30 0.99 -5.28
CA SER A 78 -9.16 0.08 -6.04
C SER A 78 -9.29 0.49 -7.51
N PRO A 79 -9.58 1.76 -7.87
CA PRO A 79 -9.72 2.14 -9.27
C PRO A 79 -8.42 1.99 -10.05
N ALA A 80 -7.29 2.44 -9.50
CA ALA A 80 -6.01 2.31 -10.19
C ALA A 80 -5.66 0.84 -10.41
N ALA A 81 -5.84 -0.02 -9.40
CA ALA A 81 -5.60 -1.46 -9.51
C ALA A 81 -6.54 -2.12 -10.53
N ALA A 82 -7.84 -1.85 -10.47
CA ALA A 82 -8.82 -2.42 -11.41
C ALA A 82 -8.51 -2.06 -12.86
N ASP A 83 -8.20 -0.79 -13.12
CA ASP A 83 -7.78 -0.31 -14.45
C ASP A 83 -6.53 -1.04 -14.96
N TYR A 84 -5.51 -1.15 -14.11
CA TYR A 84 -4.28 -1.87 -14.44
C TYR A 84 -4.52 -3.36 -14.73
N TYR A 85 -5.31 -4.04 -13.90
CA TYR A 85 -5.58 -5.47 -14.10
C TYR A 85 -6.43 -5.71 -15.35
N ALA A 86 -7.35 -4.81 -15.69
CA ALA A 86 -8.08 -4.86 -16.94
C ALA A 86 -7.11 -4.79 -18.15
N GLU A 87 -6.11 -3.90 -18.13
CA GLU A 87 -5.08 -3.82 -19.18
C GLU A 87 -4.24 -5.09 -19.31
N LYS A 88 -4.08 -5.86 -18.23
CA LYS A 88 -3.34 -7.14 -18.22
C LYS A 88 -4.22 -8.36 -18.51
N GLY A 89 -5.54 -8.19 -18.68
CA GLY A 89 -6.48 -9.30 -18.81
C GLY A 89 -6.59 -10.15 -17.54
N ILE A 90 -6.35 -9.54 -16.38
CA ILE A 90 -6.37 -10.18 -15.06
C ILE A 90 -7.67 -9.83 -14.35
N ASP A 91 -8.39 -10.83 -13.82
CA ASP A 91 -9.56 -10.57 -12.99
C ASP A 91 -9.13 -9.98 -11.62
N TYR A 92 -9.61 -8.76 -11.35
CA TYR A 92 -9.29 -8.04 -10.11
C TYR A 92 -9.79 -8.78 -8.87
N THR A 93 -11.00 -9.33 -8.91
CA THR A 93 -11.60 -10.02 -7.76
C THR A 93 -10.75 -11.23 -7.36
N PHE A 94 -10.39 -12.06 -8.34
CA PHE A 94 -9.55 -13.22 -8.14
C PHE A 94 -8.14 -12.82 -7.69
N HIS A 95 -7.59 -11.72 -8.21
CA HIS A 95 -6.32 -11.18 -7.71
C HIS A 95 -6.40 -10.86 -6.20
N GLN A 96 -7.48 -10.21 -5.75
CA GLN A 96 -7.67 -9.90 -4.33
C GLN A 96 -7.83 -11.18 -3.47
N VAL A 97 -8.47 -12.23 -4.00
CA VAL A 97 -8.53 -13.54 -3.34
C VAL A 97 -7.13 -14.12 -3.15
N LEU A 98 -6.28 -14.11 -4.19
CA LEU A 98 -4.91 -14.62 -4.09
C LEU A 98 -4.09 -13.86 -3.04
N ARG A 99 -4.20 -12.53 -3.02
CA ARG A 99 -3.54 -11.69 -2.01
C ARG A 99 -3.99 -12.03 -0.59
N PHE A 100 -5.30 -12.16 -0.38
CA PHE A 100 -5.84 -12.52 0.92
C PHE A 100 -5.37 -13.91 1.37
N VAL A 101 -5.32 -14.88 0.46
CA VAL A 101 -4.85 -16.24 0.77
C VAL A 101 -3.34 -16.26 1.11
N ASP A 102 -2.54 -15.43 0.44
CA ASP A 102 -1.10 -15.35 0.73
C ASP A 102 -0.78 -14.55 2.01
N ASP A 103 -1.39 -13.38 2.21
CA ASP A 103 -1.18 -12.56 3.39
C ASP A 103 -2.46 -11.79 3.77
N PRO A 104 -3.33 -12.40 4.59
CA PRO A 104 -4.58 -11.74 4.97
C PRO A 104 -4.35 -10.48 5.82
N ALA A 105 -3.24 -10.41 6.55
CA ALA A 105 -2.91 -9.25 7.37
C ALA A 105 -2.54 -8.03 6.51
N ALA A 106 -1.82 -8.24 5.40
CA ALA A 106 -1.47 -7.17 4.46
C ALA A 106 -2.68 -6.53 3.74
N VAL A 107 -3.83 -7.22 3.71
CA VAL A 107 -5.08 -6.70 3.13
C VAL A 107 -5.92 -5.94 4.17
N GLY A 108 -5.79 -6.28 5.45
CA GLY A 108 -6.66 -5.77 6.52
C GLY A 108 -6.32 -4.36 7.04
N ASP A 109 -5.26 -3.73 6.54
CA ASP A 109 -4.88 -2.35 6.89
C ASP A 109 -4.43 -1.58 5.63
N PRO A 110 -5.36 -0.95 4.90
CA PRO A 110 -5.10 -0.34 3.60
C PRO A 110 -4.21 0.91 3.67
N ILE A 111 -4.02 1.50 4.86
CA ILE A 111 -3.18 2.68 5.06
C ILE A 111 -1.90 2.36 5.86
N GLY A 112 -1.68 1.10 6.25
CA GLY A 112 -0.44 0.59 6.84
C GLY A 112 -0.10 1.06 8.27
N VAL A 113 -0.91 1.93 8.90
CA VAL A 113 -0.61 2.47 10.24
C VAL A 113 -0.77 1.45 11.37
N PHE A 114 -1.52 0.37 11.16
CA PHE A 114 -1.66 -0.77 12.06
C PHE A 114 -0.69 -1.93 11.73
N SER A 115 -0.16 -1.99 10.50
CA SER A 115 0.71 -3.06 9.98
C SER A 115 2.05 -3.22 10.70
N GLU A 116 2.56 -4.46 10.77
CA GLU A 116 3.97 -4.73 11.16
C GLU A 116 4.92 -4.40 10.01
N ARG A 117 6.21 -4.22 10.32
CA ARG A 117 7.27 -4.05 9.32
C ARG A 117 7.16 -5.11 8.23
N ASP A 118 7.11 -6.38 8.62
CA ASP A 118 7.07 -7.51 7.69
C ASP A 118 5.76 -7.58 6.89
N ALA A 119 4.66 -7.03 7.42
CA ALA A 119 3.39 -6.95 6.68
C ALA A 119 3.46 -5.87 5.58
N ILE A 120 4.11 -4.73 5.85
CA ILE A 120 4.36 -3.68 4.84
C ILE A 120 5.33 -4.21 3.77
N ILE A 121 6.39 -4.90 4.17
CA ILE A 121 7.34 -5.52 3.23
C ILE A 121 6.65 -6.60 2.39
N GLY A 122 5.85 -7.46 3.02
CA GLY A 122 5.04 -8.46 2.33
C GLY A 122 4.11 -7.83 1.30
N HIS A 123 3.39 -6.76 1.68
CA HIS A 123 2.54 -5.99 0.77
C HIS A 123 3.33 -5.47 -0.44
N LEU A 124 4.48 -4.83 -0.20
CA LEU A 124 5.37 -4.30 -1.23
C LEU A 124 5.80 -5.36 -2.25
N MET A 125 6.00 -6.61 -1.81
CA MET A 125 6.40 -7.70 -2.68
C MET A 125 5.23 -8.40 -3.40
N GLN A 126 3.99 -8.27 -2.94
CA GLN A 126 2.84 -9.02 -3.45
C GLN A 126 2.14 -8.38 -4.66
N VAL A 127 2.26 -7.07 -4.86
CA VAL A 127 1.52 -6.37 -5.92
C VAL A 127 2.42 -5.40 -6.67
N VAL A 128 2.15 -5.18 -7.96
CA VAL A 128 2.80 -4.11 -8.72
C VAL A 128 2.16 -2.78 -8.32
N HIS A 129 2.89 -1.99 -7.52
CA HIS A 129 2.37 -0.76 -6.92
C HIS A 129 2.15 0.33 -7.98
N ALA A 130 1.05 1.07 -7.83
CA ALA A 130 0.81 2.29 -8.58
C ALA A 130 1.90 3.34 -8.30
N ASN A 131 2.23 3.50 -7.02
CA ASN A 131 3.33 4.30 -6.50
C ASN A 131 3.80 3.65 -5.17
N PRO A 132 5.07 3.20 -5.05
CA PRO A 132 5.55 2.55 -3.83
C PRO A 132 5.99 3.53 -2.72
N VAL A 133 6.05 4.84 -2.98
CA VAL A 133 6.64 5.83 -2.06
C VAL A 133 5.92 5.89 -0.72
N TYR A 134 4.59 5.82 -0.70
CA TYR A 134 3.82 5.80 0.54
C TYR A 134 4.31 4.68 1.50
N ASP A 135 4.43 3.45 0.99
CA ASP A 135 4.85 2.30 1.80
C ASP A 135 6.33 2.36 2.18
N LEU A 136 7.19 2.86 1.29
CA LEU A 136 8.59 3.12 1.63
C LEU A 136 8.71 4.17 2.75
N GLN A 137 7.89 5.20 2.75
CA GLN A 137 7.86 6.19 3.82
C GLN A 137 7.30 5.60 5.13
N LEU A 138 6.32 4.70 5.07
CA LEU A 138 5.89 3.95 6.24
C LEU A 138 7.01 3.08 6.84
N LEU A 139 7.86 2.47 6.00
CA LEU A 139 8.99 1.67 6.48
C LEU A 139 10.03 2.48 7.27
N MET A 140 10.04 3.81 7.14
CA MET A 140 10.90 4.70 7.97
C MET A 140 10.50 4.69 9.45
N LEU A 141 9.35 4.12 9.81
CA LEU A 141 8.97 3.85 11.20
C LEU A 141 9.92 2.87 11.90
N PHE A 142 10.64 2.05 11.13
CA PHE A 142 11.49 0.98 11.63
C PHE A 142 12.93 1.30 11.25
N ASP A 143 13.83 1.25 12.24
CA ASP A 143 15.25 1.62 12.05
C ASP A 143 15.93 0.81 10.92
N ASP A 144 15.50 -0.44 10.71
CA ASP A 144 16.01 -1.34 9.68
C ASP A 144 15.03 -1.58 8.52
N GLY A 145 13.91 -0.84 8.45
CA GLY A 145 12.78 -1.14 7.55
C GLY A 145 13.17 -1.26 6.07
N HIS A 146 13.98 -0.33 5.55
CA HIS A 146 14.45 -0.40 4.16
C HIS A 146 15.54 -1.45 3.94
N ALA A 147 16.40 -1.69 4.94
CA ALA A 147 17.46 -2.70 4.84
C ALA A 147 16.85 -4.11 4.80
N GLU A 148 15.83 -4.36 5.61
CA GLU A 148 15.07 -5.61 5.61
C GLU A 148 14.32 -5.80 4.28
N LEU A 149 13.68 -4.76 3.74
CA LEU A 149 13.04 -4.82 2.42
C LEU A 149 14.06 -5.19 1.33
N GLU A 150 15.23 -4.53 1.31
CA GLU A 150 16.30 -4.83 0.36
C GLU A 150 16.75 -6.29 0.46
N GLY A 151 17.00 -6.80 1.67
CA GLY A 151 17.40 -8.20 1.88
C GLY A 151 16.32 -9.19 1.44
N GLN A 152 15.04 -8.90 1.67
CA GLN A 152 13.94 -9.77 1.21
C GLN A 152 13.77 -9.75 -0.32
N LEU A 153 13.98 -8.60 -0.96
CA LEU A 153 13.97 -8.49 -2.43
C LEU A 153 15.15 -9.26 -3.05
N GLU A 154 16.35 -9.17 -2.45
CA GLU A 154 17.50 -9.98 -2.87
C GLU A 154 17.21 -11.48 -2.72
N ALA A 155 16.60 -11.91 -1.62
CA ALA A 155 16.18 -13.30 -1.42
C ALA A 155 15.10 -13.74 -2.43
N MET A 156 14.18 -12.85 -2.82
CA MET A 156 13.18 -13.12 -3.86
C MET A 156 13.85 -13.37 -5.21
N LEU A 157 14.80 -12.50 -5.60
CA LEU A 157 15.56 -12.63 -6.86
C LEU A 157 16.46 -13.86 -6.87
N ALA A 158 17.04 -14.22 -5.72
CA ALA A 158 17.82 -15.44 -5.54
C ALA A 158 16.96 -16.71 -5.46
N GLY A 159 15.63 -16.59 -5.37
CA GLY A 159 14.71 -17.72 -5.20
C GLY A 159 14.80 -18.41 -3.83
N THR A 160 15.43 -17.76 -2.84
CA THR A 160 15.63 -18.29 -1.49
C THR A 160 14.58 -17.79 -0.49
N HIS A 161 13.78 -16.79 -0.86
CA HIS A 161 12.75 -16.25 0.01
C HIS A 161 11.68 -17.30 0.36
N PRO A 162 11.29 -17.46 1.65
CA PRO A 162 10.33 -18.48 2.07
C PRO A 162 8.96 -18.40 1.38
N ARG A 163 8.58 -17.19 0.93
CA ARG A 163 7.32 -16.90 0.22
C ARG A 163 7.48 -16.76 -1.29
N ALA A 164 8.65 -17.10 -1.86
CA ALA A 164 8.91 -16.89 -3.30
C ALA A 164 7.84 -17.51 -4.19
N SER A 165 7.46 -18.77 -3.93
CA SER A 165 6.43 -19.48 -4.70
C SER A 165 5.04 -18.86 -4.58
N SER A 166 4.66 -18.43 -3.37
CA SER A 166 3.33 -17.88 -3.12
C SER A 166 3.18 -16.46 -3.69
N ILE A 167 4.22 -15.64 -3.58
CA ILE A 167 4.29 -14.31 -4.19
C ILE A 167 4.31 -14.40 -5.73
N ALA A 168 5.06 -15.35 -6.30
CA ALA A 168 5.11 -15.55 -7.75
C ALA A 168 3.75 -15.98 -8.36
N ALA A 169 2.84 -16.53 -7.55
CA ALA A 169 1.47 -16.84 -7.98
C ALA A 169 0.59 -15.57 -8.10
N ILE A 170 1.02 -14.46 -7.51
CA ILE A 170 0.26 -13.20 -7.45
C ILE A 170 0.83 -12.19 -8.43
N VAL A 171 2.15 -11.99 -8.41
CA VAL A 171 2.83 -10.93 -9.16
C VAL A 171 2.85 -11.23 -10.65
N GLU A 172 2.27 -10.31 -11.41
CA GLU A 172 2.08 -10.40 -12.86
C GLU A 172 3.31 -10.00 -13.68
N GLU A 173 4.17 -9.11 -13.16
CA GLU A 173 5.33 -8.57 -13.88
C GLU A 173 6.64 -9.28 -13.46
N PRO A 174 7.35 -9.94 -14.39
CA PRO A 174 8.49 -10.80 -14.06
C PRO A 174 9.73 -10.05 -13.56
N ASP A 175 9.82 -8.76 -13.85
CA ASP A 175 10.93 -7.87 -13.47
C ASP A 175 10.58 -6.97 -12.27
N TYR A 176 9.38 -7.14 -11.69
CA TYR A 176 8.87 -6.24 -10.66
C TYR A 176 9.80 -6.12 -9.46
N HIS A 177 10.21 -7.25 -8.86
CA HIS A 177 11.07 -7.23 -7.67
C HIS A 177 12.46 -6.66 -7.97
N ALA A 178 12.97 -6.84 -9.19
CA ALA A 178 14.25 -6.25 -9.60
C ALA A 178 14.14 -4.72 -9.71
N ARG A 179 13.10 -4.21 -10.40
CA ARG A 179 12.84 -2.77 -10.50
C ARG A 179 12.57 -2.14 -9.13
N LEU A 180 11.84 -2.82 -8.27
CA LEU A 180 11.60 -2.36 -6.91
C LEU A 180 12.90 -2.30 -6.09
N LEU A 181 13.76 -3.31 -6.19
CA LEU A 181 15.06 -3.33 -5.51
C LEU A 181 15.96 -2.17 -5.96
N ASP A 182 16.07 -1.95 -7.26
CA ASP A 182 16.83 -0.84 -7.81
C ASP A 182 16.28 0.50 -7.32
N TYR A 183 14.96 0.66 -7.31
CA TYR A 183 14.34 1.87 -6.80
C TYR A 183 14.56 2.07 -5.30
N VAL A 184 14.43 1.03 -4.47
CA VAL A 184 14.68 1.09 -3.02
C VAL A 184 16.10 1.57 -2.74
N ARG A 185 17.10 1.05 -3.46
CA ARG A 185 18.50 1.46 -3.31
C ARG A 185 18.71 2.94 -3.63
N VAL A 186 18.05 3.47 -4.65
CA VAL A 186 18.09 4.90 -5.00
C VAL A 186 17.35 5.72 -3.94
N PHE A 187 16.13 5.33 -3.58
CA PHE A 187 15.29 6.00 -2.58
C PHE A 187 15.98 6.15 -1.22
N ARG A 188 16.71 5.12 -0.77
CA ARG A 188 17.49 5.18 0.47
C ARG A 188 18.57 6.27 0.47
N ARG A 189 19.13 6.59 -0.71
CA ARG A 189 20.17 7.63 -0.87
C ARG A 189 19.57 8.99 -1.14
N GLU A 190 18.48 9.02 -1.91
CA GLU A 190 17.78 10.23 -2.33
C GLU A 190 16.27 10.02 -2.21
N PRO A 191 15.67 10.31 -1.03
CA PRO A 191 14.24 10.11 -0.79
C PRO A 191 13.32 10.97 -1.65
N ARG A 192 13.86 11.95 -2.39
CA ARG A 192 13.09 12.77 -3.34
C ARG A 192 13.14 12.23 -4.77
N THR A 193 13.76 11.07 -4.99
CA THR A 193 13.78 10.47 -6.32
C THR A 193 12.35 10.26 -6.84
N PRO A 194 12.07 10.56 -8.12
CA PRO A 194 10.74 10.36 -8.68
C PRO A 194 10.28 8.90 -8.57
N PRO A 195 9.00 8.66 -8.21
CA PRO A 195 8.49 7.30 -8.08
C PRO A 195 8.45 6.58 -9.43
N PRO A 196 8.67 5.25 -9.47
CA PRO A 196 8.44 4.44 -10.64
C PRO A 196 6.93 4.22 -10.78
N LEU A 197 6.23 5.23 -11.31
CA LEU A 197 4.78 5.15 -11.49
C LEU A 197 4.43 4.02 -12.45
N ARG A 198 3.37 3.30 -12.11
CA ARG A 198 2.80 2.30 -13.01
C ARG A 198 2.21 2.98 -14.25
N SER A 199 2.27 2.29 -15.39
CA SER A 199 1.93 2.87 -16.70
C SER A 199 0.53 3.47 -16.80
N ASN A 200 -0.43 2.94 -16.04
CA ASN A 200 -1.83 3.34 -16.11
C ASN A 200 -2.17 4.58 -15.25
N ILE A 201 -1.19 5.12 -14.52
CA ILE A 201 -1.41 6.23 -13.59
C ILE A 201 -1.39 7.58 -14.31
N GLN A 202 -0.38 7.80 -15.16
CA GLN A 202 -0.12 9.10 -15.78
C GLN A 202 -1.29 9.53 -16.67
N GLY A 203 -1.80 10.75 -16.44
CA GLY A 203 -2.88 11.36 -17.21
C GLY A 203 -4.29 10.90 -16.83
N ARG A 204 -4.44 9.89 -15.96
CA ARG A 204 -5.74 9.38 -15.49
C ARG A 204 -5.98 9.65 -14.02
N PHE A 205 -4.93 9.54 -13.19
CA PHE A 205 -5.04 9.61 -11.74
C PHE A 205 -4.19 10.74 -11.13
N ASP A 206 -3.71 11.71 -11.91
CA ASP A 206 -2.68 12.67 -11.47
C ASP A 206 -3.03 13.39 -10.15
N ALA A 207 -4.26 13.89 -9.98
CA ALA A 207 -4.66 14.57 -8.75
C ALA A 207 -4.72 13.63 -7.53
N VAL A 208 -5.17 12.39 -7.78
CA VAL A 208 -5.31 11.35 -6.77
C VAL A 208 -3.94 10.81 -6.37
N GLU A 209 -3.05 10.58 -7.34
CA GLU A 209 -1.65 10.18 -7.14
C GLU A 209 -0.89 11.23 -6.35
N ARG A 210 -1.01 12.52 -6.71
CA ARG A 210 -0.40 13.61 -5.92
C ARG A 210 -0.87 13.62 -4.47
N THR A 211 -2.10 13.19 -4.22
CA THR A 211 -2.72 13.20 -2.89
C THR A 211 -2.39 11.96 -2.08
N PHE A 212 -2.42 10.76 -2.67
CA PHE A 212 -2.27 9.49 -1.95
C PHE A 212 -0.98 8.72 -2.26
N GLY A 213 -0.17 9.19 -3.21
CA GLY A 213 1.08 8.54 -3.64
C GLY A 213 2.22 8.67 -2.64
N SER A 214 2.12 9.59 -1.68
CA SER A 214 3.09 9.74 -0.59
C SER A 214 2.40 9.90 0.76
N LEU A 215 3.05 9.44 1.83
CA LEU A 215 2.57 9.49 3.20
C LEU A 215 2.30 10.93 3.69
N PRO A 216 3.19 11.93 3.47
CA PRO A 216 2.92 13.30 3.89
C PRO A 216 1.67 13.89 3.22
N ALA A 217 1.53 13.70 1.91
CA ALA A 217 0.39 14.16 1.13
C ALA A 217 -0.93 13.53 1.61
N ALA A 218 -0.93 12.21 1.78
CA ALA A 218 -2.11 11.48 2.22
C ALA A 218 -2.55 11.94 3.61
N MET A 219 -1.59 12.17 4.52
CA MET A 219 -1.88 12.61 5.89
C MET A 219 -2.37 14.06 5.94
N ARG A 220 -1.92 14.94 5.03
CA ARG A 220 -2.52 16.27 4.86
C ARG A 220 -3.95 16.20 4.32
N TYR A 221 -4.24 15.32 3.38
CA TYR A 221 -5.62 15.06 2.93
C TYR A 221 -6.48 14.57 4.09
N PHE A 222 -6.03 13.56 4.83
CA PHE A 222 -6.76 13.05 6.01
C PHE A 222 -6.99 14.17 7.03
N GLY A 223 -5.99 15.03 7.24
CA GLY A 223 -6.09 16.20 8.09
C GLY A 223 -7.12 17.25 7.65
N ARG A 224 -7.59 17.23 6.41
CA ARG A 224 -8.63 18.15 5.92
C ARG A 224 -10.05 17.56 6.02
N LEU A 225 -10.18 16.26 6.30
CA LEU A 225 -11.46 15.58 6.43
C LEU A 225 -12.16 15.94 7.75
N PRO A 226 -13.47 15.67 7.89
CA PRO A 226 -14.18 15.96 9.14
C PRO A 226 -13.60 15.22 10.35
N GLU A 227 -13.35 15.95 11.44
CA GLU A 227 -12.68 15.41 12.63
C GLU A 227 -13.59 14.55 13.53
N ARG A 228 -14.90 14.69 13.37
CA ARG A 228 -15.93 14.01 14.20
C ARG A 228 -16.60 12.89 13.41
N TRP A 229 -16.90 11.78 14.10
CA TRP A 229 -17.52 10.61 13.51
C TRP A 229 -18.81 10.87 12.73
N PRO A 230 -19.81 11.63 13.23
CA PRO A 230 -21.03 11.87 12.47
C PRO A 230 -20.77 12.59 11.14
N ASP A 231 -19.81 13.51 11.12
CA ASP A 231 -19.47 14.30 9.94
C ASP A 231 -18.63 13.49 8.96
N ALA A 232 -17.71 12.66 9.45
CA ALA A 232 -16.96 11.70 8.64
C ALA A 232 -17.89 10.67 7.97
N LEU A 233 -18.89 10.15 8.69
CA LEU A 233 -19.88 9.24 8.12
C LEU A 233 -20.79 9.94 7.11
N ARG A 234 -21.12 11.23 7.32
CA ARG A 234 -21.87 12.02 6.34
C ARG A 234 -21.06 12.23 5.07
N HIS A 235 -19.79 12.62 5.19
CA HIS A 235 -18.83 12.73 4.09
C HIS A 235 -18.78 11.45 3.25
N LEU A 236 -18.58 10.31 3.90
CA LEU A 236 -18.49 9.01 3.22
C LEU A 236 -19.77 8.57 2.50
N ARG A 237 -20.93 9.16 2.85
CA ARG A 237 -22.21 8.91 2.16
C ARG A 237 -22.48 9.90 1.04
N SER A 238 -21.97 11.13 1.14
CA SER A 238 -22.23 12.19 0.18
C SER A 238 -21.18 12.30 -0.93
N VAL A 239 -19.95 11.88 -0.67
CA VAL A 239 -18.84 12.00 -1.61
C VAL A 239 -18.77 10.77 -2.50
N GLU A 240 -19.16 10.95 -3.77
CA GLU A 240 -19.17 9.91 -4.80
C GLU A 240 -17.94 9.97 -5.73
N THR A 241 -17.32 11.15 -5.85
CA THR A 241 -16.13 11.40 -6.68
C THR A 241 -15.04 12.04 -5.83
N PHE A 242 -13.78 11.94 -6.28
CA PHE A 242 -12.66 12.48 -5.54
C PHE A 242 -12.79 14.02 -5.41
N PRO A 243 -12.83 14.57 -4.18
CA PRO A 243 -13.02 15.99 -3.95
C PRO A 243 -11.75 16.77 -4.30
N LEU A 244 -11.71 17.35 -5.51
CA LEU A 244 -10.54 18.05 -6.05
C LEU A 244 -10.12 19.26 -5.22
N GLU A 245 -11.07 19.91 -4.55
CA GLU A 245 -10.83 20.99 -3.60
C GLU A 245 -10.00 20.55 -2.38
N LEU A 246 -10.03 19.26 -2.05
CA LEU A 246 -9.21 18.66 -0.99
C LEU A 246 -7.91 18.05 -1.53
N ALA A 247 -7.66 18.04 -2.84
CA ALA A 247 -6.46 17.45 -3.42
C ALA A 247 -5.19 18.16 -2.95
N GLU A 248 -4.03 17.49 -3.08
CA GLU A 248 -2.74 18.19 -3.01
C GLU A 248 -2.58 19.15 -4.20
N PRO A 249 -2.05 20.37 -3.94
CA PRO A 249 -1.90 21.39 -4.97
C PRO A 249 -0.95 20.92 -6.08
N GLU A 250 -1.16 21.44 -7.29
CA GLU A 250 -0.22 21.20 -8.37
C GLU A 250 1.14 21.84 -8.05
N PRO A 251 2.26 21.19 -8.42
CA PRO A 251 3.59 21.77 -8.27
C PRO A 251 3.65 23.16 -8.91
N GLY A 252 3.99 24.18 -8.12
CA GLY A 252 4.09 25.57 -8.58
C GLY A 252 2.80 26.40 -8.50
N LYS A 253 1.66 25.83 -8.08
CA LYS A 253 0.46 26.58 -7.73
C LYS A 253 0.31 26.61 -6.21
N SER A 254 0.62 27.73 -5.56
CA SER A 254 0.27 27.90 -4.14
C SER A 254 -1.25 27.79 -3.96
N PRO A 255 -1.73 27.18 -2.87
CA PRO A 255 -3.14 27.24 -2.55
C PRO A 255 -3.56 28.71 -2.44
N ALA A 256 -4.64 29.08 -3.14
CA ALA A 256 -5.24 30.39 -2.97
C ALA A 256 -5.51 30.58 -1.48
N ARG A 257 -4.90 31.61 -0.89
CA ARG A 257 -5.21 31.99 0.49
C ARG A 257 -6.65 32.53 0.48
N GLU A 258 -7.57 31.78 1.08
CA GLU A 258 -8.85 32.32 1.53
C GLU A 258 -8.66 33.17 2.78
#